data_AF-A0A5C8PQB6-F1
#
_entry.id   AF-A0A5C8PQB6-F1
#
_cell.length_a   1.000
_cell.length_b   1.000
_cell.length_c   1.000
_cell.angle_alpha   90.00
_cell.angle_beta   90.00
_cell.angle_gamma   90.00
#
_symmetry.space_group_name_H-M   'P 1'
#
loop_
_entity.id
_entity.type
_entity.pdbx_description
1 polymer ?
#
loop_
_entity_poly.entity_id
_entity_poly.type
_entity_poly.pdbx_seq_one_letter_code
_entity_poly.pdbx_strand_id
1 'polypeptide(L)'
;MLTPSCRLTTEHNAAPGGVDAVGKLWIIGVVSAAFTLWSPSLRAQDDGETPFLPKTLRYDEDYRYLADPARRGDPWDPLKHIPLNGAGDVYLSLGGELRERYEHTRNLGVRGKDDVLMNRLLLSADLHVGDAFRSFVQFGVLSQFGRDGGSLATDENRLDFQQAFFDASTGLGPTERATLRVGRQEMNYGSGRFVSIREGPNARRSFDGFRALYRAGGMDIDAFVTRPVQLLPGTFDDRPDKKQGFWGAYAVARLPAGMNLDVYYFGLDRANAVFAAGIADERRHTLGTRLWGASGAFDYNVEAAFQFGSFGSQTIRAWGVSADLGVTFATLPFKPRLGLKANAESGDGNPQDRRLGTLNPLFPNHAYFSEAAVGAPMNDIDFQPNLTLQLAQRLSFYVGWDFFWRQSTRDAVYNAALLPIPGTAQNNSRYIGDLITTHLRWRVDRHLEVNLDYTHFFAGGALRKAGRGDIDFAMMSVAYRF
;
A
#
# COMPACT_ATOMS: atom_id res chain seq x y z
N MET A 1 21.34 53.74 -11.69
CA MET A 1 20.67 55.02 -12.02
C MET A 1 19.74 54.76 -13.18
N LEU A 2 18.45 55.02 -12.93
CA LEU A 2 17.36 55.35 -13.85
C LEU A 2 16.95 54.35 -14.95
N THR A 3 15.80 53.73 -14.67
CA THR A 3 14.76 53.28 -15.61
C THR A 3 14.28 54.40 -16.56
N PRO A 4 13.48 54.04 -17.57
CA PRO A 4 12.13 54.62 -17.55
C PRO A 4 11.01 53.60 -17.81
N SER A 5 9.95 53.83 -17.05
CA SER A 5 8.60 53.31 -17.11
C SER A 5 7.78 53.95 -18.24
N CYS A 6 6.77 53.24 -18.75
CA CYS A 6 5.56 53.87 -19.28
C CYS A 6 4.31 53.07 -18.89
N ARG A 7 3.37 53.75 -18.22
CA ARG A 7 1.98 53.37 -17.89
C ARG A 7 1.05 54.24 -18.74
N LEU A 8 -0.16 53.76 -19.04
CA LEU A 8 -1.44 54.50 -19.19
C LEU A 8 -2.58 53.44 -19.22
N THR A 9 -3.37 53.26 -18.14
CA THR A 9 -4.73 53.82 -17.84
C THR A 9 -5.86 53.17 -18.66
N THR A 10 -6.65 52.25 -18.08
CA THR A 10 -7.93 52.41 -17.32
C THR A 10 -9.15 52.78 -18.18
N GLU A 11 -10.18 51.93 -18.17
CA GLU A 11 -11.57 52.37 -18.06
C GLU A 11 -12.48 51.29 -17.46
N HIS A 12 -13.24 51.71 -16.45
CA HIS A 12 -14.34 51.01 -15.79
C HIS A 12 -15.60 51.08 -16.67
N ASN A 13 -16.46 50.05 -16.64
CA ASN A 13 -17.88 50.28 -16.40
C ASN A 13 -18.60 49.01 -15.90
N ALA A 14 -19.55 49.25 -15.01
CA ALA A 14 -20.26 48.30 -14.17
C ALA A 14 -21.52 47.71 -14.83
N ALA A 15 -21.84 46.47 -14.42
CA ALA A 15 -23.13 45.86 -14.02
C ALA A 15 -24.48 46.55 -14.38
N PRO A 16 -25.63 45.84 -14.53
CA PRO A 16 -26.04 44.77 -13.58
C PRO A 16 -26.99 43.63 -14.06
N GLY A 17 -27.09 42.60 -13.20
CA GLY A 17 -28.37 42.01 -12.77
C GLY A 17 -28.75 40.63 -13.31
N GLY A 18 -28.98 39.66 -12.40
CA GLY A 18 -29.75 38.46 -12.73
C GLY A 18 -29.45 37.21 -11.89
N VAL A 19 -29.98 37.19 -10.66
CA VAL A 19 -30.19 36.09 -9.71
C VAL A 19 -30.56 34.75 -10.34
N ASP A 20 -30.01 33.63 -9.87
CA ASP A 20 -30.85 32.48 -9.44
C ASP A 20 -30.09 31.49 -8.56
N ALA A 21 -30.76 31.13 -7.46
CA ALA A 21 -30.30 30.27 -6.38
C ALA A 21 -30.77 28.83 -6.62
N VAL A 22 -29.90 27.84 -6.40
CA VAL A 22 -30.30 26.44 -6.26
C VAL A 22 -29.74 25.89 -4.95
N GLY A 23 -30.66 25.49 -4.08
CA GLY A 23 -30.44 25.16 -2.68
C GLY A 23 -29.68 23.84 -2.46
N LYS A 24 -28.89 23.85 -1.39
CA LYS A 24 -28.29 22.67 -0.76
C LYS A 24 -29.34 22.01 0.12
N LEU A 25 -29.62 20.72 -0.10
CA LEU A 25 -30.46 19.91 0.76
C LEU A 25 -29.57 18.94 1.55
N TRP A 26 -29.50 19.14 2.87
CA TRP A 26 -28.90 18.21 3.82
C TRP A 26 -30.03 17.40 4.45
N ILE A 27 -29.97 16.07 4.33
CA ILE A 27 -30.87 15.16 5.06
C ILE A 27 -30.01 14.36 6.03
N ILE A 28 -30.14 14.69 7.32
CA ILE A 28 -29.61 13.92 8.44
C ILE A 28 -30.73 13.00 8.91
N GLY A 29 -30.56 11.68 8.72
CA GLY A 29 -31.44 10.65 9.24
C GLY A 29 -30.84 10.01 10.50
N VAL A 30 -31.43 10.30 11.66
CA VAL A 30 -31.16 9.61 12.92
C VAL A 30 -31.94 8.29 12.92
N VAL A 31 -31.25 7.16 13.07
CA VAL A 31 -31.90 5.90 13.47
C VAL A 31 -31.10 5.27 14.61
N SER A 32 -31.68 5.36 15.79
CA SER A 32 -31.30 4.62 16.99
C SER A 32 -31.80 3.19 16.86
N ALA A 33 -30.93 2.20 17.02
CA ALA A 33 -31.36 0.84 17.34
C ALA A 33 -30.30 0.17 18.23
N ALA A 34 -30.73 -0.14 19.46
CA ALA A 34 -29.97 -0.84 20.46
C ALA A 34 -29.89 -2.34 20.12
N PHE A 35 -28.69 -2.90 20.09
CA PHE A 35 -28.45 -4.32 20.37
C PHE A 35 -27.15 -4.46 21.15
N THR A 36 -27.30 -4.70 22.45
CA THR A 36 -26.28 -5.34 23.28
C THR A 36 -26.29 -6.84 23.01
N LEU A 37 -25.14 -7.43 22.67
CA LEU A 37 -24.44 -8.46 23.47
C LEU A 37 -23.28 -9.09 22.66
N TRP A 38 -22.12 -9.12 23.32
CA TRP A 38 -21.01 -10.08 23.22
C TRP A 38 -20.08 -10.04 21.99
N SER A 39 -18.85 -9.57 22.24
CA SER A 39 -17.70 -9.74 21.35
C SER A 39 -16.73 -10.75 21.96
N PRO A 40 -16.37 -11.83 21.25
CA PRO A 40 -15.06 -12.43 21.36
C PRO A 40 -14.10 -11.73 20.39
N SER A 41 -12.89 -11.49 20.89
CA SER A 41 -11.59 -11.61 20.20
C SER A 41 -11.58 -11.48 18.66
N LEU A 42 -10.85 -10.48 18.15
CA LEU A 42 -10.39 -10.43 16.76
C LEU A 42 -9.53 -11.67 16.45
N ARG A 43 -10.21 -12.75 16.07
CA ARG A 43 -9.72 -13.76 15.14
C ARG A 43 -10.45 -13.52 13.84
N ALA A 44 -9.71 -13.43 12.73
CA ALA A 44 -10.25 -13.88 11.46
C ALA A 44 -10.37 -15.41 11.58
N GLN A 45 -11.45 -15.85 12.20
CA GLN A 45 -11.94 -17.21 12.14
C GLN A 45 -13.16 -17.11 11.22
N ASP A 46 -13.10 -17.82 10.10
CA ASP A 46 -14.21 -17.98 9.14
C ASP A 46 -15.36 -18.71 9.84
N ASP A 47 -16.12 -17.96 10.63
CA ASP A 47 -17.43 -18.36 11.13
C ASP A 47 -18.48 -17.70 10.23
N GLY A 48 -18.77 -18.35 9.10
CA GLY A 48 -20.05 -18.41 8.35
C GLY A 48 -20.92 -17.18 8.02
N GLU A 49 -20.77 -16.02 8.65
CA GLU A 49 -21.68 -14.86 8.52
C GLU A 49 -20.94 -13.53 8.80
N THR A 50 -19.89 -13.22 8.04
CA THR A 50 -19.26 -11.89 8.17
C THR A 50 -19.85 -10.90 7.16
N PRO A 51 -20.37 -9.73 7.59
CA PRO A 51 -20.74 -8.67 6.68
C PRO A 51 -19.52 -8.27 5.81
N PHE A 52 -19.76 -8.06 4.52
CA PHE A 52 -18.78 -7.63 3.51
C PHE A 52 -17.68 -6.73 4.10
N LEU A 53 -16.45 -7.25 4.15
CA LEU A 53 -15.25 -6.45 4.37
C LEU A 53 -14.37 -6.59 3.13
N PRO A 54 -14.14 -5.50 2.38
CA PRO A 54 -13.36 -5.56 1.16
C PRO A 54 -11.95 -6.12 1.43
N LYS A 55 -11.51 -7.08 0.62
CA LYS A 55 -10.18 -7.71 0.78
C LYS A 55 -9.13 -6.85 0.11
N THR A 56 -7.91 -6.79 0.64
CA THR A 56 -6.82 -5.99 0.05
C THR A 56 -6.65 -6.24 -1.45
N LEU A 57 -6.66 -7.51 -1.85
CA LEU A 57 -6.68 -7.96 -3.23
C LEU A 57 -8.13 -8.29 -3.60
N ARG A 58 -8.69 -7.57 -4.58
CA ARG A 58 -10.11 -7.69 -4.95
C ARG A 58 -10.47 -9.08 -5.47
N TYR A 59 -9.53 -9.73 -6.15
CA TYR A 59 -9.74 -11.08 -6.64
C TYR A 59 -9.75 -12.17 -5.54
N ASP A 60 -9.45 -11.84 -4.27
CA ASP A 60 -9.58 -12.79 -3.15
C ASP A 60 -10.97 -12.74 -2.50
N GLU A 61 -11.86 -11.88 -3.00
CA GLU A 61 -13.25 -11.81 -2.56
C GLU A 61 -14.03 -13.02 -3.12
N ASP A 62 -14.81 -13.70 -2.26
CA ASP A 62 -15.59 -14.89 -2.60
C ASP A 62 -17.07 -14.66 -2.26
N TYR A 63 -17.90 -14.68 -3.29
CA TYR A 63 -19.32 -14.39 -3.22
C TYR A 63 -20.21 -15.61 -3.52
N ARG A 64 -19.65 -16.82 -3.54
CA ARG A 64 -20.41 -18.05 -3.84
C ARG A 64 -21.60 -18.25 -2.90
N TYR A 65 -21.54 -17.74 -1.67
CA TYR A 65 -22.67 -17.80 -0.74
C TYR A 65 -23.91 -17.03 -1.23
N LEU A 66 -23.77 -16.06 -2.14
CA LEU A 66 -24.88 -15.29 -2.71
C LEU A 66 -25.61 -16.03 -3.85
N ALA A 67 -25.16 -17.25 -4.18
CA ALA A 67 -25.93 -18.21 -4.97
C ALA A 67 -27.28 -18.51 -4.31
N ASP A 68 -27.35 -18.49 -2.97
CA ASP A 68 -28.59 -18.57 -2.21
C ASP A 68 -29.27 -17.19 -2.12
N PRO A 69 -30.45 -16.99 -2.76
CA PRO A 69 -31.15 -15.71 -2.71
C PRO A 69 -31.55 -15.27 -1.30
N ALA A 70 -31.71 -16.20 -0.35
CA ALA A 70 -32.05 -15.87 1.04
C ALA A 70 -30.90 -15.17 1.78
N ARG A 71 -29.66 -15.27 1.27
CA ARG A 71 -28.48 -14.62 1.82
C ARG A 71 -28.23 -13.22 1.23
N ARG A 72 -29.10 -12.76 0.32
CA ARG A 72 -29.01 -11.44 -0.28
C ARG A 72 -29.71 -10.42 0.60
N GLY A 73 -28.93 -9.55 1.24
CA GLY A 73 -29.42 -8.46 2.08
C GLY A 73 -28.97 -7.08 1.63
N ASP A 74 -28.08 -7.02 0.65
CA ASP A 74 -27.46 -5.81 0.13
C ASP A 74 -27.98 -5.44 -1.27
N PRO A 75 -28.14 -4.14 -1.60
CA PRO A 75 -28.48 -3.70 -2.96
C PRO A 75 -27.51 -4.20 -4.04
N TRP A 76 -26.24 -4.46 -3.69
CA TRP A 76 -25.22 -4.92 -4.64
C TRP A 76 -25.08 -6.45 -4.71
N ASP A 77 -25.65 -7.20 -3.77
CA ASP A 77 -25.58 -8.67 -3.75
C ASP A 77 -26.00 -9.33 -5.08
N PRO A 78 -27.03 -8.84 -5.81
CA PRO A 78 -27.38 -9.39 -7.13
C PRO A 78 -26.27 -9.28 -8.17
N LEU A 79 -25.38 -8.28 -8.08
CA LEU A 79 -24.24 -8.12 -9.00
C LEU A 79 -23.03 -8.95 -8.57
N LYS A 80 -23.00 -9.41 -7.32
CA LYS A 80 -21.90 -10.21 -6.77
C LYS A 80 -21.95 -11.68 -7.14
N HIS A 81 -23.10 -12.18 -7.56
CA HIS A 81 -23.24 -13.54 -8.05
C HIS A 81 -24.34 -13.64 -9.11
N ILE A 82 -23.96 -13.43 -10.37
CA ILE A 82 -24.84 -13.52 -11.54
C ILE A 82 -24.66 -14.92 -12.16
N PRO A 83 -25.58 -15.88 -11.95
CA PRO A 83 -25.49 -17.19 -12.58
C PRO A 83 -25.65 -17.06 -14.09
N LEU A 84 -24.77 -17.70 -14.86
CA LEU A 84 -24.77 -17.69 -16.33
C LEU A 84 -25.26 -19.01 -16.94
N ASN A 85 -25.48 -20.04 -16.12
CA ASN A 85 -26.07 -21.30 -16.53
C ASN A 85 -27.04 -21.85 -15.46
N GLY A 86 -27.82 -22.87 -15.82
CA GLY A 86 -28.82 -23.47 -14.92
C GLY A 86 -28.23 -24.29 -13.77
N ALA A 87 -26.97 -24.74 -13.88
CA ALA A 87 -26.29 -25.50 -12.82
C ALA A 87 -25.68 -24.59 -11.73
N GLY A 88 -25.51 -23.29 -12.01
CA GLY A 88 -25.00 -22.31 -11.05
C GLY A 88 -23.48 -22.36 -10.83
N ASP A 89 -22.77 -23.23 -11.54
CA ASP A 89 -21.31 -23.38 -11.49
C ASP A 89 -20.58 -22.46 -12.49
N VAL A 90 -21.31 -21.80 -13.38
CA VAL A 90 -20.79 -20.69 -14.19
C VAL A 90 -21.45 -19.39 -13.72
N TYR A 91 -20.64 -18.45 -13.22
CA TYR A 91 -21.15 -17.20 -12.68
C TYR A 91 -20.20 -16.03 -12.91
N LEU A 92 -20.78 -14.83 -12.90
CA LEU A 92 -20.06 -13.56 -12.98
C LEU A 92 -20.25 -12.76 -11.69
N SER A 93 -19.16 -12.25 -11.14
CA SER A 93 -19.17 -11.28 -10.05
C SER A 93 -18.68 -9.93 -10.54
N LEU A 94 -19.43 -8.87 -10.24
CA LEU A 94 -19.05 -7.49 -10.53
C LEU A 94 -18.72 -6.75 -9.24
N GLY A 95 -17.80 -5.79 -9.31
CA GLY A 95 -17.45 -4.98 -8.17
C GLY A 95 -16.78 -3.69 -8.56
N GLY A 96 -16.60 -2.81 -7.57
CA GLY A 96 -15.91 -1.57 -7.81
C GLY A 96 -15.38 -0.90 -6.57
N GLU A 97 -14.51 0.07 -6.80
CA GLU A 97 -14.04 1.02 -5.82
C GLU A 97 -14.06 2.41 -6.43
N LEU A 98 -14.69 3.35 -5.74
CA LEU A 98 -14.49 4.78 -5.95
C LEU A 98 -13.75 5.32 -4.73
N ARG A 99 -12.61 5.97 -4.92
CA ARG A 99 -11.86 6.62 -3.86
C ARG A 99 -11.55 8.06 -4.22
N GLU A 100 -11.99 8.95 -3.35
CA GLU A 100 -11.54 10.34 -3.30
C GLU A 100 -10.44 10.45 -2.25
N ARG A 101 -9.39 11.21 -2.55
CA ARG A 101 -8.29 11.46 -1.61
C ARG A 101 -7.80 12.89 -1.79
N TYR A 102 -7.91 13.68 -0.74
CA TYR A 102 -7.32 15.01 -0.67
C TYR A 102 -6.05 14.95 0.18
N GLU A 103 -4.96 15.53 -0.31
CA GLU A 103 -3.69 15.68 0.38
C GLU A 103 -3.32 17.15 0.46
N HIS A 104 -2.97 17.61 1.66
CA HIS A 104 -2.26 18.86 1.87
C HIS A 104 -0.84 18.56 2.29
N THR A 105 0.14 19.11 1.58
CA THR A 105 1.55 18.90 1.89
C THR A 105 2.30 20.21 1.91
N ARG A 106 3.16 20.40 2.91
CA ARG A 106 4.08 21.53 3.01
C ARG A 106 5.50 21.02 3.12
N ASN A 107 6.39 21.52 2.26
CA ASN A 107 7.83 21.24 2.25
C ASN A 107 8.25 19.79 1.92
N LEU A 108 7.36 18.90 1.44
CA LEU A 108 7.72 17.57 0.91
C LEU A 108 8.24 17.72 -0.54
N GLY A 109 9.31 18.50 -0.73
CA GLY A 109 9.79 18.86 -2.07
C GLY A 109 10.70 20.10 -2.06
N VAL A 110 11.13 20.55 -3.26
CA VAL A 110 12.07 21.68 -3.40
C VAL A 110 11.35 23.04 -3.28
N ARG A 111 10.04 23.13 -3.54
CA ARG A 111 9.25 24.36 -3.38
C ARG A 111 7.77 24.06 -3.13
N GLY A 112 7.14 24.85 -2.25
CA GLY A 112 5.69 25.07 -2.27
C GLY A 112 4.86 24.36 -1.21
N LYS A 113 3.56 24.58 -1.34
CA LYS A 113 2.46 23.86 -0.70
C LYS A 113 1.75 23.13 -1.83
N ASP A 114 1.47 21.85 -1.66
CA ASP A 114 0.67 21.08 -2.60
C ASP A 114 -0.68 20.78 -1.96
N ASP A 115 -1.74 21.16 -2.65
CA ASP A 115 -3.12 20.80 -2.34
C ASP A 115 -3.62 19.92 -3.49
N VAL A 116 -3.63 18.61 -3.27
CA VAL A 116 -3.88 17.62 -4.33
C VAL A 116 -5.16 16.87 -4.05
N LEU A 117 -6.10 16.89 -5.00
CA LEU A 117 -7.27 16.02 -5.00
C LEU A 117 -7.06 14.90 -6.02
N MET A 118 -7.12 13.65 -5.56
CA MET A 118 -6.99 12.45 -6.37
C MET A 118 -8.31 11.68 -6.38
N ASN A 119 -8.68 11.23 -7.58
CA ASN A 119 -9.84 10.37 -7.81
C ASN A 119 -9.33 9.02 -8.34
N ARG A 120 -9.91 7.92 -7.86
CA ARG A 120 -9.66 6.57 -8.35
C ARG A 120 -10.97 5.83 -8.53
N LEU A 121 -11.23 5.39 -9.75
CA LEU A 121 -12.30 4.46 -10.07
C LEU A 121 -11.69 3.13 -10.52
N LEU A 122 -11.98 2.06 -9.80
CA LEU A 122 -11.66 0.69 -10.20
C LEU A 122 -12.98 -0.07 -10.42
N LEU A 123 -13.13 -0.74 -11.55
CA LEU A 123 -14.30 -1.57 -11.85
C LEU A 123 -13.83 -2.96 -12.25
N SER A 124 -14.37 -3.99 -11.61
CA SER A 124 -13.94 -5.38 -11.82
C SER A 124 -15.07 -6.29 -12.26
N ALA A 125 -14.72 -7.27 -13.08
CA ALA A 125 -15.52 -8.40 -13.50
C ALA A 125 -14.73 -9.70 -13.26
N ASP A 126 -15.37 -10.67 -12.64
CA ASP A 126 -14.78 -11.94 -12.24
C ASP A 126 -15.65 -13.11 -12.68
N LEU A 127 -15.25 -13.75 -13.77
CA LEU A 127 -15.96 -14.86 -14.39
C LEU A 127 -15.37 -16.18 -13.89
N HIS A 128 -16.22 -17.03 -13.31
CA HIS A 128 -15.88 -18.40 -12.92
C HIS A 128 -16.61 -19.39 -13.83
N VAL A 129 -15.89 -20.41 -14.29
CA VAL A 129 -16.40 -21.50 -15.12
C VAL A 129 -16.07 -22.81 -14.44
N GLY A 130 -17.00 -23.29 -13.60
CA GLY A 130 -16.78 -24.39 -12.69
C GLY A 130 -15.62 -24.11 -11.72
N ASP A 131 -14.99 -25.17 -11.23
CA ASP A 131 -13.80 -25.06 -10.37
C ASP A 131 -12.49 -24.94 -11.15
N ALA A 132 -12.54 -25.08 -12.48
CA ALA A 132 -11.36 -25.25 -13.32
C ALA A 132 -10.83 -23.94 -13.90
N PHE A 133 -11.70 -23.00 -14.27
CA PHE A 133 -11.26 -21.79 -14.97
C PHE A 133 -11.86 -20.54 -14.37
N ARG A 134 -11.05 -19.49 -14.32
CA ARG A 134 -11.47 -18.15 -13.88
C ARG A 134 -10.80 -17.09 -14.72
N SER A 135 -11.54 -16.04 -15.07
CA SER A 135 -11.00 -14.82 -15.70
C SER A 135 -11.36 -13.61 -14.87
N PHE A 136 -10.37 -12.83 -14.47
CA PHE A 136 -10.57 -11.60 -13.71
C PHE A 136 -10.05 -10.41 -14.49
N VAL A 137 -10.88 -9.38 -14.63
CA VAL A 137 -10.53 -8.12 -15.28
C VAL A 137 -10.91 -6.98 -14.35
N GLN A 138 -10.01 -6.01 -14.20
CA GLN A 138 -10.25 -4.78 -13.48
C GLN A 138 -9.73 -3.60 -14.29
N PHE A 139 -10.63 -2.70 -14.65
CA PHE A 139 -10.30 -1.43 -15.27
C PHE A 139 -10.03 -0.38 -14.20
N GLY A 140 -9.08 0.51 -14.47
CA GLY A 140 -8.78 1.66 -13.61
C GLY A 140 -8.84 2.97 -14.38
N VAL A 141 -9.35 4.01 -13.73
CA VAL A 141 -9.22 5.41 -14.15
C VAL A 141 -8.78 6.21 -12.93
N LEU A 142 -7.65 6.91 -13.06
CA LEU A 142 -7.00 7.63 -11.97
C LEU A 142 -6.67 9.06 -12.43
N SER A 143 -7.12 10.06 -11.67
CA SER A 143 -6.84 11.48 -11.97
C SER A 143 -6.36 12.23 -10.73
N GLN A 144 -5.57 13.28 -10.93
CA GLN A 144 -5.24 14.23 -9.87
C GLN A 144 -5.52 15.67 -10.31
N PHE A 145 -5.68 16.55 -9.32
CA PHE A 145 -5.85 17.98 -9.51
C PHE A 145 -5.05 18.74 -8.46
N GLY A 146 -4.30 19.76 -8.87
CA GLY A 146 -3.69 20.74 -7.95
C GLY A 146 -2.23 20.51 -7.56
N ARG A 147 -1.56 19.44 -8.02
CA ARG A 147 -0.12 19.25 -7.73
C ARG A 147 0.76 20.24 -8.49
N ASP A 148 1.59 21.00 -7.76
CA ASP A 148 2.57 21.89 -8.37
C ASP A 148 3.69 21.09 -9.04
N GLY A 149 4.09 21.50 -10.25
CA GLY A 149 5.12 20.80 -11.03
C GLY A 149 4.64 19.58 -11.83
N GLY A 150 3.34 19.27 -11.77
CA GLY A 150 2.69 18.24 -12.58
C GLY A 150 2.56 16.88 -11.89
N SER A 151 1.80 15.98 -12.52
CA SER A 151 1.45 14.66 -11.97
C SER A 151 2.68 13.78 -11.78
N LEU A 152 2.77 13.11 -10.63
CA LEU A 152 3.69 11.99 -10.47
C LEU A 152 3.18 10.80 -11.28
N ALA A 153 4.08 9.89 -11.66
CA ALA A 153 3.72 8.68 -12.42
C ALA A 153 2.69 7.78 -11.71
N THR A 154 2.48 7.96 -10.41
CA THR A 154 1.52 7.20 -9.59
C THR A 154 0.24 7.95 -9.30
N ASP A 155 0.10 9.20 -9.74
CA ASP A 155 -1.07 10.02 -9.43
C ASP A 155 -2.16 9.87 -10.50
N GLU A 156 -1.76 9.67 -11.75
CA GLU A 156 -2.66 9.60 -12.90
C GLU A 156 -2.38 8.36 -13.74
N ASN A 157 -3.47 7.79 -14.24
CA ASN A 157 -3.47 6.81 -15.31
C ASN A 157 -4.85 6.92 -15.97
N ARG A 158 -4.92 6.99 -17.31
CA ARG A 158 -6.23 7.01 -17.96
C ARG A 158 -6.84 5.60 -17.89
N LEU A 159 -7.88 5.35 -18.67
CA LEU A 159 -8.49 4.04 -18.75
C LEU A 159 -7.45 2.98 -19.17
N ASP A 160 -7.14 2.06 -18.27
CA ASP A 160 -6.26 0.92 -18.51
C ASP A 160 -6.70 -0.30 -17.69
N PHE A 161 -6.10 -1.46 -17.96
CA PHE A 161 -6.21 -2.65 -17.12
C PHE A 161 -5.35 -2.49 -15.88
N GLN A 162 -6.00 -2.30 -14.72
CA GLN A 162 -5.33 -2.46 -13.43
C GLN A 162 -4.94 -3.94 -13.23
N GLN A 163 -5.86 -4.85 -13.58
CA GLN A 163 -5.64 -6.30 -13.57
C GLN A 163 -6.37 -6.94 -14.75
N ALA A 164 -5.77 -7.99 -15.30
CA ALA A 164 -6.35 -8.79 -16.37
C ALA A 164 -5.61 -10.14 -16.39
N PHE A 165 -6.20 -11.17 -15.81
CA PHE A 165 -5.57 -12.48 -15.73
C PHE A 165 -6.56 -13.62 -15.94
N PHE A 166 -5.99 -14.76 -16.30
CA PHE A 166 -6.66 -16.05 -16.40
C PHE A 166 -6.04 -17.05 -15.43
N ASP A 167 -6.89 -17.79 -14.74
CA ASP A 167 -6.54 -18.88 -13.83
C ASP A 167 -7.02 -20.21 -14.42
N ALA A 168 -6.13 -21.19 -14.44
CA ALA A 168 -6.46 -22.60 -14.61
C ALA A 168 -6.16 -23.35 -13.32
N SER A 169 -7.19 -23.95 -12.73
CA SER A 169 -7.13 -24.65 -11.46
C SER A 169 -7.39 -26.15 -11.62
N THR A 170 -6.74 -26.95 -10.78
CA THR A 170 -7.06 -28.36 -10.59
C THR A 170 -7.07 -28.70 -9.11
N GLY A 171 -8.05 -29.50 -8.69
CA GLY A 171 -7.99 -30.19 -7.41
C GLY A 171 -6.94 -31.30 -7.47
N LEU A 172 -6.09 -31.40 -6.46
CA LEU A 172 -5.10 -32.49 -6.31
C LEU A 172 -5.48 -33.45 -5.18
N GLY A 173 -6.44 -33.04 -4.35
CA GLY A 173 -7.01 -33.79 -3.23
C GLY A 173 -8.20 -33.04 -2.64
N PRO A 174 -8.78 -33.52 -1.52
CA PRO A 174 -9.98 -32.92 -0.93
C PRO A 174 -9.80 -31.44 -0.50
N THR A 175 -8.59 -31.07 -0.10
CA THR A 175 -8.24 -29.72 0.40
C THR A 175 -7.05 -29.12 -0.36
N GLU A 176 -6.61 -29.78 -1.43
CA GLU A 176 -5.42 -29.41 -2.19
C GLU A 176 -5.82 -28.86 -3.55
N ARG A 177 -5.37 -27.64 -3.85
CA ARG A 177 -5.65 -26.96 -5.10
C ARG A 177 -4.38 -26.36 -5.66
N ALA A 178 -4.13 -26.62 -6.94
CA ALA A 178 -3.11 -25.94 -7.73
C ALA A 178 -3.78 -25.02 -8.74
N THR A 179 -3.23 -23.81 -8.90
CA THR A 179 -3.70 -22.82 -9.87
C THR A 179 -2.51 -22.26 -10.64
N LEU A 180 -2.60 -22.23 -11.97
CA LEU A 180 -1.71 -21.45 -12.81
C LEU A 180 -2.41 -20.17 -13.23
N ARG A 181 -1.84 -19.03 -12.87
CA ARG A 181 -2.29 -17.69 -13.25
C ARG A 181 -1.38 -17.09 -14.31
N VAL A 182 -1.97 -16.53 -15.36
CA VAL A 182 -1.27 -15.78 -16.41
C VAL A 182 -1.94 -14.43 -16.65
N GLY A 183 -1.14 -13.37 -16.74
CA GLY A 183 -1.60 -12.02 -17.08
C GLY A 183 -1.15 -10.96 -16.09
N ARG A 184 -1.80 -9.80 -16.16
CA ARG A 184 -1.60 -8.65 -15.27
C ARG A 184 -2.31 -8.90 -13.95
N GLN A 185 -1.56 -8.88 -12.87
CA GLN A 185 -2.06 -9.22 -11.54
C GLN A 185 -1.39 -8.38 -10.47
N GLU A 186 -2.10 -8.15 -9.38
CA GLU A 186 -1.52 -7.56 -8.18
C GLU A 186 -0.85 -8.63 -7.31
N MET A 187 0.18 -8.23 -6.57
CA MET A 187 0.86 -9.08 -5.60
C MET A 187 1.08 -8.30 -4.30
N ASN A 188 0.67 -8.89 -3.18
CA ASN A 188 0.91 -8.35 -1.85
C ASN A 188 1.31 -9.51 -0.92
N TYR A 189 2.56 -9.49 -0.45
CA TYR A 189 3.11 -10.52 0.42
C TYR A 189 3.44 -9.97 1.80
N GLY A 190 3.32 -10.82 2.81
CA GLY A 190 3.65 -10.51 4.19
C GLY A 190 2.95 -9.25 4.70
N SER A 191 3.75 -8.34 5.26
CA SER A 191 3.29 -7.04 5.73
C SER A 191 3.29 -5.94 4.64
N GLY A 192 3.61 -6.27 3.39
CA GLY A 192 3.77 -5.30 2.30
C GLY A 192 5.11 -4.56 2.31
N ARG A 193 6.08 -5.01 3.13
CA ARG A 193 7.42 -4.42 3.23
C ARG A 193 8.29 -4.66 2.00
N PHE A 194 8.28 -5.86 1.44
CA PHE A 194 9.08 -6.20 0.24
C PHE A 194 8.27 -6.22 -1.05
N VAL A 195 7.02 -6.70 -0.99
CA VAL A 195 6.14 -6.77 -2.16
C VAL A 195 4.74 -6.35 -1.75
N SER A 196 4.32 -5.22 -2.28
CA SER A 196 2.98 -4.68 -2.06
C SER A 196 2.39 -4.09 -3.33
N ILE A 197 1.07 -4.05 -3.33
CA ILE A 197 0.24 -3.23 -4.20
C ILE A 197 0.46 -1.73 -4.01
N ARG A 198 1.22 -1.30 -3.00
CA ARG A 198 1.53 0.12 -2.73
C ARG A 198 0.23 0.92 -2.55
N GLU A 199 -0.58 0.54 -1.56
CA GLU A 199 -1.74 1.34 -1.18
C GLU A 199 -1.29 2.55 -0.36
N GLY A 200 -1.42 3.72 -0.98
CA GLY A 200 -1.06 5.04 -0.45
C GLY A 200 -1.24 6.05 -1.60
N PRO A 201 -0.35 6.03 -2.62
CA PRO A 201 -0.54 6.75 -3.88
C PRO A 201 -1.85 6.41 -4.58
N ASN A 202 -2.18 7.16 -5.65
CA ASN A 202 -3.41 6.90 -6.40
C ASN A 202 -3.39 5.52 -7.07
N ALA A 203 -2.34 5.26 -7.85
CA ALA A 203 -2.17 4.04 -8.62
C ALA A 203 -1.54 2.89 -7.81
N ARG A 204 -2.28 1.78 -7.73
CA ARG A 204 -1.80 0.50 -7.19
C ARG A 204 -0.79 -0.14 -8.15
N ARG A 205 0.11 -0.95 -7.61
CA ARG A 205 1.16 -1.64 -8.35
C ARG A 205 0.69 -3.03 -8.82
N SER A 206 0.77 -3.24 -10.12
CA SER A 206 0.53 -4.54 -10.78
C SER A 206 1.79 -5.10 -11.41
N PHE A 207 1.73 -6.37 -11.75
CA PHE A 207 2.81 -7.14 -12.36
C PHE A 207 2.26 -7.98 -13.52
N ASP A 208 2.96 -7.98 -14.65
CA ASP A 208 2.64 -8.81 -15.81
C ASP A 208 3.50 -10.08 -15.76
N GLY A 209 2.87 -11.26 -15.83
CA GLY A 209 3.60 -12.52 -15.92
C GLY A 209 2.82 -13.75 -15.52
N PHE A 210 3.54 -14.72 -14.93
CA PHE A 210 3.02 -16.02 -14.55
C PHE A 210 3.16 -16.24 -13.04
N ARG A 211 2.18 -16.91 -12.45
CA ARG A 211 2.22 -17.33 -11.04
C ARG A 211 1.58 -18.71 -10.90
N ALA A 212 2.29 -19.63 -10.27
CA ALA A 212 1.74 -20.89 -9.79
C ALA A 212 1.37 -20.73 -8.32
N LEU A 213 0.14 -21.07 -7.96
CA LEU A 213 -0.37 -21.03 -6.60
C LEU A 213 -0.71 -22.46 -6.18
N TYR A 214 -0.29 -22.84 -4.99
CA TYR A 214 -0.59 -24.12 -4.38
C TYR A 214 -1.12 -23.90 -2.97
N ARG A 215 -2.25 -24.51 -2.65
CA ARG A 215 -2.91 -24.42 -1.35
C ARG A 215 -3.15 -25.84 -0.86
N ALA A 216 -2.68 -26.16 0.33
CA ALA A 216 -2.85 -27.48 0.95
C ALA A 216 -2.82 -27.39 2.47
N GLY A 217 -3.93 -27.77 3.13
CA GLY A 217 -3.93 -28.14 4.56
C GLY A 217 -3.28 -27.14 5.54
N GLY A 218 -3.37 -25.84 5.28
CA GLY A 218 -2.76 -24.78 6.12
C GLY A 218 -1.48 -24.16 5.56
N MET A 219 -0.97 -24.68 4.44
CA MET A 219 0.16 -24.15 3.70
C MET A 219 -0.28 -23.51 2.39
N ASP A 220 0.24 -22.31 2.13
CA ASP A 220 0.04 -21.55 0.91
C ASP A 220 1.39 -21.30 0.26
N ILE A 221 1.55 -21.66 -1.01
CA ILE A 221 2.80 -21.45 -1.76
C ILE A 221 2.48 -20.75 -3.06
N ASP A 222 3.20 -19.68 -3.34
CA ASP A 222 3.14 -18.97 -4.60
C ASP A 222 4.53 -18.94 -5.22
N ALA A 223 4.67 -19.32 -6.49
CA ALA A 223 5.89 -19.16 -7.27
C ALA A 223 5.59 -18.32 -8.50
N PHE A 224 6.46 -17.37 -8.86
CA PHE A 224 6.15 -16.40 -9.90
C PHE A 224 7.38 -15.97 -10.71
N VAL A 225 7.12 -15.54 -11.94
CA VAL A 225 8.06 -14.82 -12.81
C VAL A 225 7.26 -13.72 -13.51
N THR A 226 7.61 -12.47 -13.20
CA THR A 226 6.85 -11.30 -13.59
C THR A 226 7.74 -10.11 -13.91
N ARG A 227 7.13 -9.05 -14.42
CA ARG A 227 7.71 -7.71 -14.49
C ARG A 227 6.72 -6.72 -13.86
N PRO A 228 7.18 -5.72 -13.11
CA PRO A 228 6.29 -4.65 -12.67
C PRO A 228 5.73 -3.91 -13.90
N VAL A 229 4.47 -3.48 -13.80
CA VAL A 229 3.83 -2.67 -14.84
C VAL A 229 4.37 -1.24 -14.77
N GLN A 230 4.77 -0.71 -15.92
CA GLN A 230 5.10 0.69 -16.12
C GLN A 230 3.82 1.43 -16.50
N LEU A 231 3.43 2.40 -15.67
CA LEU A 231 2.32 3.31 -15.94
C LEU A 231 2.71 4.33 -17.01
N LEU A 232 1.86 4.53 -18.01
CA LEU A 232 2.05 5.51 -19.07
C LEU A 232 0.88 6.51 -19.13
N PRO A 233 1.05 7.69 -19.74
CA PRO A 233 0.01 8.73 -19.73
C PRO A 233 -1.20 8.49 -20.65
N GLY A 234 -1.17 7.44 -21.48
CA GLY A 234 -2.18 7.15 -22.50
C GLY A 234 -3.34 6.31 -21.98
N THR A 235 -4.07 5.68 -22.90
CA THR A 235 -5.22 4.80 -22.62
C THR A 235 -4.90 3.44 -23.20
N PHE A 236 -4.99 2.38 -22.39
CA PHE A 236 -4.57 1.02 -22.75
C PHE A 236 -3.13 0.95 -23.29
N ASP A 237 -2.21 1.71 -22.69
CA ASP A 237 -0.80 1.76 -23.09
C ASP A 237 0.17 1.25 -22.02
N ASP A 238 -0.31 0.98 -20.81
CA ASP A 238 0.51 0.40 -19.74
C ASP A 238 1.15 -0.91 -20.18
N ARG A 239 2.44 -1.06 -19.86
CA ARG A 239 3.25 -2.17 -20.37
C ARG A 239 4.20 -2.72 -19.31
N PRO A 240 4.66 -3.97 -19.45
CA PRO A 240 5.71 -4.51 -18.58
C PRO A 240 6.98 -3.64 -18.66
N ASP A 241 7.53 -3.25 -17.52
CA ASP A 241 8.81 -2.52 -17.47
C ASP A 241 9.96 -3.45 -17.91
N LYS A 242 10.47 -3.23 -19.12
CA LYS A 242 11.55 -4.05 -19.70
C LYS A 242 12.88 -3.89 -18.97
N LYS A 243 13.05 -2.87 -18.13
CA LYS A 243 14.24 -2.67 -17.31
C LYS A 243 14.21 -3.47 -16.02
N GLN A 244 13.11 -4.13 -15.71
CA GLN A 244 12.93 -4.86 -14.46
C GLN A 244 12.41 -6.27 -14.68
N GLY A 245 13.07 -7.25 -14.07
CA GLY A 245 12.60 -8.63 -13.97
C GLY A 245 12.43 -9.02 -12.51
N PHE A 246 11.35 -9.70 -12.17
CA PHE A 246 11.07 -10.12 -10.81
C PHE A 246 10.61 -11.58 -10.79
N TRP A 247 11.21 -12.41 -9.94
CA TRP A 247 10.82 -13.82 -9.80
C TRP A 247 10.99 -14.26 -8.37
N GLY A 248 10.35 -15.35 -7.97
CA GLY A 248 10.48 -15.82 -6.61
C GLY A 248 9.50 -16.90 -6.22
N ALA A 249 9.59 -17.25 -4.95
CA ALA A 249 8.64 -18.09 -4.26
C ALA A 249 8.34 -17.52 -2.88
N TYR A 250 7.08 -17.63 -2.46
CA TYR A 250 6.59 -17.20 -1.15
C TYR A 250 5.74 -18.32 -0.56
N ALA A 251 6.06 -18.75 0.65
CA ALA A 251 5.30 -19.77 1.35
C ALA A 251 4.81 -19.25 2.69
N VAL A 252 3.57 -19.54 3.05
CA VAL A 252 2.98 -19.31 4.38
C VAL A 252 2.59 -20.65 4.96
N ALA A 253 3.10 -20.96 6.14
CA ALA A 253 2.70 -22.12 6.93
C ALA A 253 1.95 -21.65 8.18
N ARG A 254 0.71 -22.14 8.34
CA ARG A 254 -0.08 -21.96 9.56
C ARG A 254 0.36 -23.02 10.58
N LEU A 255 0.93 -22.58 11.69
CA LEU A 255 1.50 -23.42 12.73
C LEU A 255 0.51 -23.56 13.91
N PRO A 256 0.70 -24.53 14.82
CA PRO A 256 -0.10 -24.67 16.02
C PRO A 256 -0.13 -23.39 16.88
N ALA A 257 -1.13 -23.28 17.75
CA ALA A 257 -1.33 -22.14 18.65
C ALA A 257 -1.53 -20.77 17.97
N GLY A 258 -1.92 -20.74 16.69
CA GLY A 258 -2.24 -19.48 15.97
C GLY A 258 -1.02 -18.70 15.49
N MET A 259 0.15 -19.35 15.49
CA MET A 259 1.39 -18.81 14.93
C MET A 259 1.44 -19.06 13.42
N ASN A 260 2.07 -18.17 12.68
CA ASN A 260 2.22 -18.26 11.23
C ASN A 260 3.66 -17.95 10.86
N LEU A 261 4.20 -18.71 9.91
CA LEU A 261 5.55 -18.57 9.40
C LEU A 261 5.49 -18.34 7.89
N ASP A 262 6.07 -17.23 7.44
CA ASP A 262 6.30 -16.98 6.03
C ASP A 262 7.78 -17.24 5.73
N VAL A 263 8.10 -17.89 4.62
CA VAL A 263 9.47 -18.06 4.12
C VAL A 263 9.49 -17.73 2.64
N TYR A 264 10.49 -16.97 2.19
CA TYR A 264 10.50 -16.50 0.81
C TYR A 264 11.89 -16.33 0.21
N TYR A 265 11.90 -16.46 -1.11
CA TYR A 265 13.00 -16.09 -1.99
C TYR A 265 12.47 -15.15 -3.06
N PHE A 266 13.15 -14.02 -3.24
CA PHE A 266 12.87 -13.06 -4.32
C PHE A 266 14.14 -12.75 -5.10
N GLY A 267 14.07 -12.84 -6.42
CA GLY A 267 15.09 -12.35 -7.33
C GLY A 267 14.60 -11.12 -8.10
N LEU A 268 15.47 -10.14 -8.22
CA LEU A 268 15.24 -8.88 -8.90
C LEU A 268 16.39 -8.62 -9.89
N ASP A 269 16.03 -8.22 -11.09
CA ASP A 269 16.92 -7.72 -12.12
C ASP A 269 16.51 -6.29 -12.44
N ARG A 270 17.44 -5.34 -12.42
CA ARG A 270 17.16 -3.92 -12.66
C ARG A 270 18.28 -3.29 -13.48
N ALA A 271 17.94 -2.76 -14.64
CA ALA A 271 18.87 -1.95 -15.43
C ALA A 271 18.97 -0.53 -14.85
N ASN A 272 20.19 0.03 -14.81
CA ASN A 272 20.45 1.41 -14.32
C ASN A 272 19.88 1.70 -12.92
N ALA A 273 20.03 0.78 -11.98
CA ALA A 273 19.68 1.03 -10.58
C ALA A 273 20.55 2.15 -10.00
N VAL A 274 19.96 2.99 -9.14
CA VAL A 274 20.60 4.18 -8.58
C VAL A 274 20.74 4.00 -7.07
N PHE A 275 21.97 4.09 -6.57
CA PHE A 275 22.31 4.12 -5.15
C PHE A 275 23.28 5.27 -4.89
N ALA A 276 23.58 5.57 -3.62
CA ALA A 276 24.66 6.52 -3.29
C ALA A 276 26.02 6.11 -3.89
N ALA A 277 26.23 4.79 -4.07
CA ALA A 277 27.42 4.22 -4.70
C ALA A 277 27.51 4.46 -6.23
N GLY A 278 26.44 4.92 -6.89
CA GLY A 278 26.42 5.23 -8.32
C GLY A 278 25.22 4.65 -9.07
N ILE A 279 25.39 4.53 -10.38
CA ILE A 279 24.38 3.97 -11.30
C ILE A 279 24.98 2.73 -11.98
N ALA A 280 24.32 1.59 -11.87
CA ALA A 280 24.73 0.35 -12.52
C ALA A 280 23.57 -0.65 -12.63
N ASP A 281 23.76 -1.73 -13.38
CA ASP A 281 22.81 -2.83 -13.40
C ASP A 281 22.87 -3.62 -12.08
N GLU A 282 21.70 -4.01 -11.59
CA GLU A 282 21.50 -4.71 -10.32
C GLU A 282 20.88 -6.07 -10.57
N ARG A 283 21.54 -7.13 -10.08
CA ARG A 283 20.98 -8.47 -9.95
C ARG A 283 20.97 -8.82 -8.47
N ARG A 284 19.81 -8.84 -7.85
CA ARG A 284 19.65 -9.02 -6.41
C ARG A 284 18.81 -10.25 -6.10
N HIS A 285 19.20 -10.96 -5.06
CA HIS A 285 18.46 -12.05 -4.44
C HIS A 285 18.18 -11.69 -2.99
N THR A 286 16.97 -11.98 -2.53
CA THR A 286 16.50 -11.75 -1.17
C THR A 286 16.01 -13.08 -0.62
N LEU A 287 16.55 -13.50 0.51
CA LEU A 287 15.99 -14.58 1.33
C LEU A 287 15.39 -13.95 2.56
N GLY A 288 14.18 -14.32 2.93
CA GLY A 288 13.57 -13.79 4.14
C GLY A 288 12.57 -14.72 4.79
N THR A 289 12.21 -14.35 6.02
CA THR A 289 11.29 -15.07 6.87
C THR A 289 10.49 -14.10 7.71
N ARG A 290 9.25 -14.45 8.04
CA ARG A 290 8.37 -13.66 8.88
C ARG A 290 7.59 -14.55 9.84
N LEU A 291 7.63 -14.21 11.12
CA LEU A 291 6.90 -14.88 12.18
C LEU A 291 5.83 -13.94 12.72
N TRP A 292 4.57 -14.36 12.67
CA TRP A 292 3.46 -13.50 13.11
C TRP A 292 2.32 -14.29 13.74
N GLY A 293 1.61 -13.64 14.67
CA GLY A 293 0.51 -14.24 15.39
C GLY A 293 0.12 -13.43 16.62
N ALA A 294 -0.74 -14.02 17.44
CA ALA A 294 -1.14 -13.46 18.72
C ALA A 294 -1.33 -14.55 19.77
N SER A 295 -1.01 -14.22 21.02
CA SER A 295 -1.20 -15.07 22.19
C SER A 295 -1.78 -14.24 23.32
N GLY A 296 -3.07 -14.46 23.62
CA GLY A 296 -3.80 -13.66 24.60
C GLY A 296 -3.86 -12.18 24.18
N ALA A 297 -3.40 -11.29 25.05
CA ALA A 297 -3.35 -9.85 24.78
C ALA A 297 -2.16 -9.41 23.92
N PHE A 298 -1.16 -10.29 23.74
CA PHE A 298 0.07 -9.97 23.03
C PHE A 298 -0.02 -10.37 21.56
N ASP A 299 0.34 -9.46 20.66
CA ASP A 299 0.46 -9.72 19.24
C ASP A 299 1.87 -9.37 18.74
N TYR A 300 2.33 -10.10 17.72
CA TYR A 300 3.68 -9.96 17.19
C TYR A 300 3.72 -10.18 15.68
N ASN A 301 4.63 -9.47 15.03
CA ASN A 301 4.96 -9.61 13.62
C ASN A 301 6.42 -9.22 13.44
N VAL A 302 7.28 -10.21 13.22
CA VAL A 302 8.73 -10.02 13.07
C VAL A 302 9.15 -10.56 11.71
N GLU A 303 9.83 -9.74 10.91
CA GLU A 303 10.28 -10.09 9.56
C GLU A 303 11.76 -9.75 9.39
N ALA A 304 12.54 -10.68 8.84
CA ALA A 304 13.96 -10.52 8.58
C ALA A 304 14.30 -10.97 7.16
N ALA A 305 15.20 -10.24 6.51
CA ALA A 305 15.65 -10.53 5.15
C ALA A 305 17.15 -10.29 4.98
N PHE A 306 17.75 -11.10 4.12
CA PHE A 306 19.15 -10.98 3.71
C PHE A 306 19.22 -10.91 2.19
N GLN A 307 20.06 -10.01 1.67
CA GLN A 307 20.21 -9.74 0.26
C GLN A 307 21.64 -9.96 -0.22
N PHE A 308 21.77 -10.60 -1.38
CA PHE A 308 23.04 -10.87 -2.05
C PHE A 308 22.89 -10.76 -3.58
N GLY A 309 24.01 -10.76 -4.31
CA GLY A 309 24.03 -10.60 -5.77
C GLY A 309 25.08 -9.61 -6.24
N SER A 310 24.79 -8.84 -7.29
CA SER A 310 25.72 -7.89 -7.91
C SER A 310 25.09 -6.54 -8.24
N PHE A 311 25.89 -5.49 -8.12
CA PHE A 311 25.58 -4.13 -8.56
C PHE A 311 26.77 -3.61 -9.38
N GLY A 312 26.68 -3.65 -10.71
CA GLY A 312 27.84 -3.47 -11.59
C GLY A 312 28.98 -4.43 -11.22
N SER A 313 30.17 -3.89 -10.93
CA SER A 313 31.33 -4.66 -10.48
C SER A 313 31.34 -4.95 -8.97
N GLN A 314 30.33 -4.54 -8.22
CA GLN A 314 30.24 -4.69 -6.76
C GLN A 314 29.43 -5.92 -6.38
N THR A 315 29.77 -6.54 -5.25
CA THR A 315 28.94 -7.59 -4.64
C THR A 315 27.87 -6.97 -3.73
N ILE A 316 26.67 -7.53 -3.72
CA ILE A 316 25.62 -7.09 -2.78
C ILE A 316 25.72 -7.91 -1.50
N ARG A 317 25.66 -7.24 -0.34
CA ARG A 317 25.44 -7.88 0.96
C ARG A 317 24.70 -6.92 1.87
N ALA A 318 23.39 -7.05 1.90
CA ALA A 318 22.50 -6.18 2.68
C ALA A 318 21.54 -7.00 3.53
N TRP A 319 20.91 -6.38 4.52
CA TRP A 319 19.97 -7.05 5.42
C TRP A 319 18.95 -6.06 5.95
N GLY A 320 17.80 -6.58 6.36
CA GLY A 320 16.73 -5.82 6.99
C GLY A 320 16.06 -6.66 8.08
N VAL A 321 15.71 -6.04 9.19
CA VAL A 321 14.92 -6.65 10.27
C VAL A 321 13.85 -5.66 10.68
N SER A 322 12.64 -6.16 10.90
CA SER A 322 11.48 -5.38 11.32
C SER A 322 10.68 -6.13 12.37
N ALA A 323 10.12 -5.39 13.32
CA ALA A 323 9.24 -5.90 14.35
C ALA A 323 8.05 -4.95 14.55
N ASP A 324 6.85 -5.50 14.71
CA ASP A 324 5.66 -4.84 15.25
C ASP A 324 5.14 -5.72 16.38
N LEU A 325 5.20 -5.21 17.60
CA LEU A 325 4.81 -5.90 18.83
C LEU A 325 3.71 -5.09 19.52
N GLY A 326 2.72 -5.76 20.09
CA GLY A 326 1.58 -5.09 20.69
C GLY A 326 1.02 -5.79 21.91
N VAL A 327 0.46 -5.01 22.84
CA VAL A 327 -0.37 -5.50 23.94
C VAL A 327 -1.69 -4.76 23.94
N THR A 328 -2.80 -5.51 23.87
CA THR A 328 -4.16 -4.97 23.84
C THR A 328 -4.88 -5.16 25.18
N PHE A 329 -5.31 -4.05 25.79
CA PHE A 329 -6.06 -4.07 27.06
C PHE A 329 -7.57 -4.09 26.79
N ALA A 330 -8.09 -5.26 26.44
CA ALA A 330 -9.48 -5.42 25.96
C ALA A 330 -10.57 -5.05 27.00
N THR A 331 -10.24 -5.00 28.28
CA THR A 331 -11.16 -4.68 29.39
C THR A 331 -11.23 -3.19 29.73
N LEU A 332 -10.31 -2.37 29.21
CA LEU A 332 -10.30 -0.93 29.45
C LEU A 332 -11.17 -0.18 28.44
N PRO A 333 -11.69 1.01 28.78
CA PRO A 333 -12.36 1.89 27.83
C PRO A 333 -11.49 2.12 26.59
N PHE A 334 -12.13 2.06 25.41
CA PHE A 334 -11.49 2.16 24.09
C PHE A 334 -10.47 1.06 23.75
N LYS A 335 -10.34 0.00 24.55
CA LYS A 335 -9.50 -1.18 24.26
C LYS A 335 -8.10 -0.80 23.75
N PRO A 336 -7.32 0.00 24.49
CA PRO A 336 -6.07 0.53 24.00
C PRO A 336 -5.10 -0.60 23.62
N ARG A 337 -4.46 -0.48 22.47
CA ARG A 337 -3.29 -1.29 22.07
C ARG A 337 -2.04 -0.42 22.19
N LEU A 338 -1.17 -0.77 23.13
CA LEU A 338 0.18 -0.22 23.19
C LEU A 338 1.04 -1.02 22.23
N GLY A 339 1.57 -0.36 21.22
CA GLY A 339 2.39 -0.97 20.20
C GLY A 339 3.80 -0.40 20.18
N LEU A 340 4.71 -1.21 19.67
CA LEU A 340 6.06 -0.80 19.34
C LEU A 340 6.44 -1.37 17.98
N LYS A 341 6.80 -0.50 17.05
CA LYS A 341 7.50 -0.91 15.83
C LYS A 341 8.98 -0.55 15.95
N ALA A 342 9.84 -1.39 15.41
CA ALA A 342 11.26 -1.09 15.28
C ALA A 342 11.78 -1.77 14.02
N ASN A 343 12.50 -1.03 13.20
CA ASN A 343 13.12 -1.59 12.01
C ASN A 343 14.60 -1.16 11.90
N ALA A 344 15.37 -1.95 11.16
CA ALA A 344 16.77 -1.69 10.88
C ALA A 344 17.14 -2.28 9.52
N GLU A 345 17.55 -1.41 8.61
CA GLU A 345 17.87 -1.69 7.23
C GLU A 345 19.29 -1.23 6.93
N SER A 346 20.12 -2.14 6.44
CA SER A 346 21.53 -1.87 6.24
C SER A 346 21.78 -0.74 5.23
N GLY A 347 22.77 0.09 5.52
CA GLY A 347 23.35 1.05 4.58
C GLY A 347 24.76 0.66 4.19
N ASP A 348 25.25 1.22 3.10
CA ASP A 348 26.64 0.99 2.70
C ASP A 348 27.64 1.64 3.68
N GLY A 349 28.53 0.81 4.22
CA GLY A 349 29.51 1.21 5.23
C GLY A 349 30.85 1.64 4.63
N ASN A 350 31.12 1.29 3.37
CA ASN A 350 32.39 1.60 2.73
C ASN A 350 32.27 1.60 1.20
N PRO A 351 32.13 2.80 0.58
CA PRO A 351 32.05 2.91 -0.89
C PRO A 351 33.26 2.37 -1.67
N GLN A 352 34.36 2.00 -0.99
CA GLN A 352 35.62 1.58 -1.60
C GLN A 352 35.90 0.07 -1.51
N ASP A 353 35.06 -0.72 -0.83
CA ASP A 353 35.31 -2.17 -0.62
C ASP A 353 34.71 -3.07 -1.72
N ARG A 354 34.22 -2.49 -2.82
CA ARG A 354 33.51 -3.19 -3.92
C ARG A 354 32.31 -4.00 -3.43
N ARG A 355 31.61 -3.52 -2.40
CA ARG A 355 30.39 -4.12 -1.90
C ARG A 355 29.32 -3.06 -1.69
N LEU A 356 28.12 -3.32 -2.21
CA LEU A 356 26.94 -2.53 -1.91
C LEU A 356 26.27 -3.10 -0.64
N GLY A 357 26.36 -2.35 0.46
CA GLY A 357 25.73 -2.68 1.75
C GLY A 357 24.28 -2.21 1.90
N THR A 358 23.77 -1.40 0.97
CA THR A 358 22.42 -0.82 1.07
C THR A 358 21.32 -1.85 0.78
N LEU A 359 20.35 -1.97 1.68
CA LEU A 359 19.12 -2.74 1.44
C LEU A 359 18.32 -2.13 0.27
N ASN A 360 17.71 -2.97 -0.54
CA ASN A 360 16.69 -2.57 -1.50
C ASN A 360 15.36 -3.20 -1.09
N PRO A 361 14.32 -2.42 -0.74
CA PRO A 361 13.03 -2.96 -0.31
C PRO A 361 12.18 -3.54 -1.45
N LEU A 362 12.72 -3.59 -2.68
CA LEU A 362 12.06 -4.11 -3.88
C LEU A 362 10.83 -3.28 -4.27
N PHE A 363 9.65 -3.70 -3.84
CA PHE A 363 8.35 -3.13 -4.18
C PHE A 363 7.53 -2.83 -2.90
N PRO A 364 8.03 -1.98 -1.99
CA PRO A 364 7.36 -1.72 -0.72
C PRO A 364 6.05 -0.95 -0.90
N ASN A 365 5.24 -0.95 0.16
CA ASN A 365 4.33 0.15 0.43
C ASN A 365 5.03 1.22 1.28
N HIS A 366 5.19 2.44 0.75
CA HIS A 366 5.84 3.53 1.50
C HIS A 366 4.98 4.12 2.61
N ALA A 367 3.65 3.90 2.57
CA ALA A 367 2.74 4.32 3.62
C ALA A 367 2.93 3.55 4.95
N TYR A 368 3.88 2.61 5.02
CA TYR A 368 4.09 1.81 6.22
C TYR A 368 4.65 2.60 7.41
N PHE A 369 5.44 3.65 7.15
CA PHE A 369 5.92 4.60 8.18
C PHE A 369 4.83 5.63 8.51
N SER A 370 4.30 6.26 7.45
CA SER A 370 3.18 7.19 7.47
C SER A 370 2.69 7.43 6.04
N GLU A 371 1.44 7.88 5.90
CA GLU A 371 0.87 8.26 4.59
C GLU A 371 1.66 9.37 3.88
N ALA A 372 2.45 10.16 4.61
CA ALA A 372 3.33 11.19 4.06
C ALA A 372 4.53 10.64 3.28
N ALA A 373 4.86 9.34 3.44
CA ALA A 373 5.95 8.66 2.73
C ALA A 373 7.30 9.43 2.76
N VAL A 374 7.67 9.98 3.93
CA VAL A 374 8.83 10.89 4.10
C VAL A 374 10.20 10.24 3.90
N GLY A 375 10.26 8.92 3.72
CA GLY A 375 11.51 8.17 3.55
C GLY A 375 11.31 6.79 2.92
N ALA A 376 12.41 6.04 2.85
CA ALA A 376 12.42 4.65 2.42
C ALA A 376 13.23 3.79 3.39
N PRO A 377 12.88 2.49 3.53
CA PRO A 377 13.59 1.53 4.37
C PRO A 377 14.93 1.12 3.74
N MET A 378 15.86 2.06 3.71
CA MET A 378 17.18 1.92 3.10
C MET A 378 18.17 2.76 3.92
N ASN A 379 19.21 2.12 4.46
CA ASN A 379 20.15 2.78 5.36
C ASN A 379 19.43 3.44 6.55
N ASP A 380 18.55 2.71 7.21
CA ASP A 380 17.63 3.24 8.21
C ASP A 380 17.62 2.39 9.47
N ILE A 381 17.33 3.03 10.60
CA ILE A 381 17.03 2.43 11.89
C ILE A 381 15.93 3.30 12.46
N ASP A 382 14.78 2.70 12.72
CA ASP A 382 13.64 3.41 13.26
C ASP A 382 13.03 2.70 14.48
N PHE A 383 12.29 3.49 15.25
CA PHE A 383 11.63 3.05 16.47
C PHE A 383 10.38 3.89 16.68
N GLN A 384 9.22 3.24 16.66
CA GLN A 384 7.92 3.87 16.74
C GLN A 384 7.05 3.31 17.87
N PRO A 385 7.12 3.86 19.09
CA PRO A 385 6.06 3.70 20.08
C PRO A 385 4.75 4.22 19.50
N ASN A 386 3.67 3.46 19.71
CA ASN A 386 2.36 3.82 19.20
C ASN A 386 1.23 3.38 20.13
N LEU A 387 0.09 4.05 19.97
CA LEU A 387 -1.15 3.79 20.66
C LEU A 387 -2.28 3.69 19.65
N THR A 388 -3.06 2.62 19.71
CA THR A 388 -4.34 2.50 18.99
C THR A 388 -5.49 2.47 19.98
N LEU A 389 -6.55 3.23 19.70
CA LEU A 389 -7.78 3.32 20.48
C LEU A 389 -8.98 2.95 19.61
N GLN A 390 -9.85 2.06 20.09
CA GLN A 390 -11.15 1.76 19.49
C GLN A 390 -12.20 2.71 20.06
N LEU A 391 -12.38 3.88 19.44
CA LEU A 391 -13.30 4.93 19.91
C LEU A 391 -14.78 4.49 19.83
N ALA A 392 -15.14 3.72 18.81
CA ALA A 392 -16.45 3.07 18.66
C ALA A 392 -16.28 1.77 17.85
N GLN A 393 -17.31 0.93 17.68
CA GLN A 393 -17.19 -0.38 17.00
C GLN A 393 -16.54 -0.32 15.59
N ARG A 394 -16.69 0.79 14.88
CA ARG A 394 -16.15 0.99 13.52
C ARG A 394 -15.26 2.24 13.38
N LEU A 395 -14.87 2.84 14.50
CA LEU A 395 -14.04 4.03 14.55
C LEU A 395 -12.81 3.76 15.41
N SER A 396 -11.62 3.85 14.81
CA SER A 396 -10.35 3.68 15.48
C SER A 396 -9.46 4.90 15.29
N PHE A 397 -8.72 5.26 16.33
CA PHE A 397 -7.70 6.31 16.30
C PHE A 397 -6.33 5.70 16.61
N TYR A 398 -5.33 6.09 15.84
CA TYR A 398 -3.93 5.72 16.02
C TYR A 398 -3.10 6.98 16.20
N VAL A 399 -2.11 6.91 17.09
CA VAL A 399 -1.01 7.88 17.17
C VAL A 399 0.30 7.12 17.30
N GLY A 400 1.31 7.54 16.53
CA GLY A 400 2.66 7.00 16.58
C GLY A 400 3.69 8.13 16.56
N TRP A 401 4.80 7.92 17.27
CA TRP A 401 5.96 8.81 17.22
C TRP A 401 7.17 8.00 16.79
N ASP A 402 7.67 8.25 15.59
CA ASP A 402 8.74 7.48 14.97
C ASP A 402 10.02 8.29 14.90
N PHE A 403 11.16 7.67 15.22
CA PHE A 403 12.47 8.31 15.26
C PHE A 403 13.42 7.60 14.31
N PHE A 404 14.10 8.34 13.43
CA PHE A 404 14.88 7.79 12.32
C PHE A 404 16.37 8.12 12.43
N TRP A 405 17.20 7.11 12.23
CA TRP A 405 18.65 7.22 12.16
C TRP A 405 19.20 6.47 10.96
N ARG A 406 20.23 7.04 10.32
CA ARG A 406 20.99 6.28 9.34
C ARG A 406 21.68 5.09 10.01
N GLN A 407 21.57 3.91 9.42
CA GLN A 407 22.33 2.74 9.85
C GLN A 407 23.85 2.97 9.65
N SER A 408 24.21 3.60 8.52
CA SER A 408 25.56 4.03 8.14
C SER A 408 25.56 5.52 7.77
N THR A 409 26.47 6.29 8.38
CA THR A 409 26.67 7.70 8.01
C THR A 409 27.45 7.89 6.71
N ARG A 410 27.94 6.81 6.10
CA ARG A 410 28.66 6.80 4.82
C ARG A 410 27.78 6.54 3.60
N ASP A 411 26.48 6.33 3.83
CA ASP A 411 25.47 6.17 2.79
C ASP A 411 24.41 7.29 2.90
N ALA A 412 23.61 7.45 1.84
CA ALA A 412 22.59 8.47 1.74
C ALA A 412 21.36 8.15 2.61
N VAL A 413 20.53 9.16 2.83
CA VAL A 413 19.10 8.96 3.13
C VAL A 413 18.38 8.76 1.79
N TYR A 414 17.41 7.86 1.73
CA TYR A 414 16.65 7.57 0.51
C TYR A 414 15.20 8.06 0.62
N ASN A 415 14.63 8.56 -0.47
CA ASN A 415 13.24 9.01 -0.53
C ASN A 415 12.27 7.89 -0.96
N ALA A 416 10.96 8.15 -0.98
CA ALA A 416 9.95 7.19 -1.42
C ALA A 416 10.04 6.76 -2.91
N ALA A 417 10.87 7.43 -3.72
CA ALA A 417 11.22 6.95 -5.07
C ALA A 417 12.42 5.99 -5.06
N LEU A 418 12.91 5.60 -3.87
CA LEU A 418 14.10 4.80 -3.64
C LEU A 418 15.39 5.45 -4.19
N LEU A 419 15.44 6.78 -4.23
CA LEU A 419 16.59 7.54 -4.72
C LEU A 419 17.33 8.22 -3.57
N PRO A 420 18.67 8.30 -3.63
CA PRO A 420 19.46 8.99 -2.62
C PRO A 420 19.13 10.49 -2.61
N ILE A 421 18.84 11.04 -1.44
CA ILE A 421 18.59 12.47 -1.26
C ILE A 421 19.92 13.21 -1.41
N PRO A 422 20.05 14.16 -2.36
CA PRO A 422 21.29 14.91 -2.57
C PRO A 422 21.77 15.62 -1.30
N GLY A 423 23.08 15.59 -1.03
CA GLY A 423 23.70 16.25 0.13
C GLY A 423 23.70 15.42 1.42
N THR A 424 23.05 14.25 1.44
CA THR A 424 22.96 13.41 2.65
C THR A 424 24.14 12.44 2.79
N ALA A 425 24.63 11.86 1.68
CA ALA A 425 25.78 10.97 1.69
C ALA A 425 27.10 11.67 2.09
N GLN A 426 27.20 12.98 1.87
CA GLN A 426 28.42 13.76 2.12
C GLN A 426 28.53 14.29 3.55
N ASN A 427 27.48 14.18 4.36
CA ASN A 427 27.48 14.66 5.73
C ASN A 427 27.51 13.51 6.74
N ASN A 428 28.01 13.76 7.95
CA ASN A 428 28.22 12.73 8.98
C ASN A 428 27.09 12.63 10.03
N SER A 429 25.96 13.31 9.84
CA SER A 429 24.90 13.33 10.86
C SER A 429 24.04 12.07 10.80
N ARG A 430 23.99 11.29 11.88
CA ARG A 430 23.22 10.05 11.89
C ARG A 430 21.71 10.28 11.93
N TYR A 431 21.26 11.27 12.69
CA TYR A 431 19.84 11.52 12.92
C TYR A 431 19.16 12.09 11.67
N ILE A 432 18.18 11.37 11.14
CA ILE A 432 17.40 11.75 9.96
C ILE A 432 16.30 12.73 10.38
N GLY A 433 15.63 12.44 11.49
CA GLY A 433 14.51 13.20 12.02
C GLY A 433 13.57 12.32 12.83
N ASP A 434 12.42 12.87 13.20
CA ASP A 434 11.33 12.13 13.82
C ASP A 434 9.98 12.62 13.27
N LEU A 435 8.97 11.76 13.29
CA LEU A 435 7.60 12.15 12.93
C LEU A 435 6.59 11.76 13.98
N ILE A 436 5.60 12.61 14.14
CA ILE A 436 4.36 12.29 14.85
C ILE A 436 3.30 12.10 13.79
N THR A 437 2.67 10.92 13.78
CA THR A 437 1.59 10.59 12.86
C THR A 437 0.32 10.23 13.61
N THR A 438 -0.83 10.66 13.09
CA THR A 438 -2.15 10.28 13.58
C THR A 438 -2.98 9.75 12.43
N HIS A 439 -3.77 8.71 12.71
CA HIS A 439 -4.67 8.09 11.74
C HIS A 439 -6.04 7.85 12.40
N LEU A 440 -7.10 8.43 11.84
CA LEU A 440 -8.47 8.14 12.22
C LEU A 440 -9.12 7.35 11.09
N ARG A 441 -9.52 6.11 11.38
CA ARG A 441 -10.21 5.24 10.41
C ARG A 441 -11.64 5.03 10.86
N TRP A 442 -12.58 5.43 10.01
CA TRP A 442 -14.01 5.26 10.23
C TRP A 442 -14.63 4.44 9.11
N ARG A 443 -15.02 3.22 9.45
CA ARG A 443 -15.86 2.39 8.58
C ARG A 443 -17.31 2.75 8.84
N VAL A 444 -17.87 3.67 8.06
CA VAL A 444 -19.25 4.16 8.25
C VAL A 444 -20.21 2.97 8.13
N ASP A 445 -20.07 2.21 7.05
CA ASP A 445 -20.76 0.96 6.81
C ASP A 445 -19.85 -0.02 6.02
N ARG A 446 -20.43 -1.08 5.46
CA ARG A 446 -19.67 -2.09 4.71
C ARG A 446 -19.08 -1.54 3.40
N HIS A 447 -19.66 -0.49 2.83
CA HIS A 447 -19.26 0.11 1.56
C HIS A 447 -18.39 1.34 1.75
N LEU A 448 -18.69 2.18 2.74
CA LEU A 448 -18.07 3.48 2.91
C LEU A 448 -17.03 3.50 4.05
N GLU A 449 -15.79 3.85 3.70
CA GLU A 449 -14.69 4.06 4.63
C GLU A 449 -14.14 5.49 4.48
N VAL A 450 -13.91 6.15 5.62
CA VAL A 450 -13.27 7.46 5.70
C VAL A 450 -11.98 7.33 6.50
N ASN A 451 -10.88 7.85 5.97
CA ASN A 451 -9.59 7.93 6.63
C ASN A 451 -9.17 9.39 6.74
N LEU A 452 -8.68 9.79 7.92
CA LEU A 452 -8.06 11.09 8.16
C LEU A 452 -6.67 10.86 8.75
N ASP A 453 -5.68 11.54 8.17
CA ASP A 453 -4.29 11.32 8.50
C ASP A 453 -3.59 12.66 8.65
N TYR A 454 -2.75 12.79 9.68
CA TYR A 454 -1.87 13.93 9.83
C TYR A 454 -0.48 13.45 10.22
N THR A 455 0.54 14.03 9.61
CA THR A 455 1.94 13.77 9.93
C THR A 455 2.69 15.08 10.00
N HIS A 456 3.40 15.28 11.10
CA HIS A 456 4.44 16.30 11.18
C HIS A 456 5.79 15.61 11.30
N PHE A 457 6.71 15.90 10.38
CA PHE A 457 8.07 15.38 10.41
C PHE A 457 9.07 16.50 10.73
N PHE A 458 9.82 16.31 11.80
CA PHE A 458 10.89 17.17 12.26
C PHE A 458 12.20 16.74 11.60
N ALA A 459 12.75 17.58 10.72
CA ALA A 459 14.01 17.30 10.05
C ALA A 459 15.17 17.28 11.06
N GLY A 460 15.89 16.17 11.08
CA GLY A 460 17.12 15.99 11.84
C GLY A 460 18.34 16.56 11.12
N GLY A 461 19.51 16.38 11.74
CA GLY A 461 20.77 16.95 11.23
C GLY A 461 21.18 16.42 9.85
N ALA A 462 20.84 15.19 9.49
CA ALA A 462 21.16 14.61 8.19
C ALA A 462 20.46 15.36 7.04
N LEU A 463 19.21 15.73 7.27
CA LEU A 463 18.34 16.44 6.33
C LEU A 463 18.57 17.96 6.35
N ARG A 464 18.70 18.57 7.55
CA ARG A 464 18.97 20.01 7.67
C ARG A 464 20.29 20.43 7.02
N LYS A 465 21.35 19.62 7.17
CA LYS A 465 22.64 19.86 6.49
C LYS A 465 22.54 19.75 4.96
N ALA A 466 21.55 19.01 4.46
CA ALA A 466 21.24 18.90 3.03
C ALA A 466 20.24 19.99 2.56
N GLY A 467 19.97 21.00 3.39
CA GLY A 467 19.04 22.09 3.07
C GLY A 467 17.57 21.70 3.10
N ARG A 468 17.20 20.62 3.81
CA ARG A 468 15.82 20.16 3.99
C ARG A 468 15.26 20.65 5.33
N GLY A 469 13.95 20.88 5.37
CA GLY A 469 13.23 21.36 6.54
C GLY A 469 12.13 20.40 6.98
N ASP A 470 11.36 20.86 7.95
CA ASP A 470 10.23 20.13 8.51
C ASP A 470 9.10 20.00 7.48
N ILE A 471 8.34 18.91 7.57
CA ILE A 471 7.25 18.59 6.63
C ILE A 471 5.94 18.50 7.41
N ASP A 472 4.90 19.12 6.88
CA ASP A 472 3.53 18.90 7.30
C ASP A 472 2.79 18.15 6.20
N PHE A 473 2.05 17.12 6.56
CA PHE A 473 1.17 16.37 5.68
C PHE A 473 -0.18 16.15 6.35
N ALA A 474 -1.26 16.40 5.63
CA ALA A 474 -2.60 16.04 6.04
C ALA A 474 -3.31 15.34 4.88
N MET A 475 -4.11 14.34 5.18
CA MET A 475 -4.89 13.62 4.17
C MET A 475 -6.29 13.32 4.68
N MET A 476 -7.25 13.37 3.76
CA MET A 476 -8.57 12.80 3.91
C MET A 476 -8.84 11.89 2.72
N SER A 477 -9.26 10.66 2.97
CA SER A 477 -9.70 9.75 1.92
C SER A 477 -11.08 9.19 2.23
N VAL A 478 -11.91 9.09 1.20
CA VAL A 478 -13.24 8.49 1.25
C VAL A 478 -13.28 7.42 0.18
N ALA A 479 -13.49 6.17 0.59
CA ALA A 479 -13.57 5.03 -0.32
C ALA A 479 -14.96 4.38 -0.22
N TYR A 480 -15.65 4.30 -1.36
CA TYR A 480 -16.87 3.53 -1.54
C TYR A 480 -16.55 2.24 -2.32
N ARG A 481 -16.95 1.10 -1.78
CA ARG A 481 -16.73 -0.22 -2.39
C ARG A 481 -18.03 -0.97 -2.41
N PHE A 482 -18.35 -1.54 -3.56
CA PHE A 482 -19.53 -2.35 -3.71
C PHE A 482 -19.19 -3.71 -4.25
#